data_AF-A0A529LE74-F1
#
_entry.id   AF-A0A529LE74-F1
#
_cell.length_a   1.000
_cell.length_b   1.000
_cell.length_c   1.000
_cell.angle_alpha   90.00
_cell.angle_beta   90.00
_cell.angle_gamma   90.00
#
_symmetry.space_group_name_H-M   'P 1'
#
loop_
_entity.id
_entity.type
_entity.pdbx_description
1 polymer ?
#
loop_
_entity_poly.entity_id
_entity_poly.type
_entity_poly.pdbx_seq_one_letter_code
_entity_poly.pdbx_strand_id
1 'polypeptide(L)'
;TYNFETRPRTSKELPGTSVFYRDENSDIFLTFMSRARGGEAQIGAYDYLDMTPKGRNENGPYHGLMDWVRLHDEYQGKQAGQASCCD
;
A
#
# COMPACT_ATOMS: atom_id res chain seq x y z
N THR A 1 1.38 -24.45 -7.50
CA THR A 1 0.80 -24.28 -8.86
C THR A 1 -0.58 -23.65 -8.88
N TYR A 2 -1.47 -23.85 -7.89
CA TYR A 2 -2.84 -23.30 -7.89
C TYR A 2 -2.98 -21.82 -8.31
N ASN A 3 -2.13 -20.93 -7.76
CA ASN A 3 -2.19 -19.50 -8.10
C ASN A 3 -1.61 -19.16 -9.48
N PHE A 4 -0.79 -20.03 -10.08
CA PHE A 4 -0.09 -19.78 -11.35
C PHE A 4 -0.68 -20.54 -12.54
N GLU A 5 -1.59 -21.48 -12.27
CA GLU A 5 -2.29 -22.25 -13.29
C GLU A 5 -3.38 -21.41 -13.96
N THR A 6 -3.55 -21.55 -15.27
CA THR A 6 -4.71 -21.00 -15.97
C THR A 6 -5.95 -21.79 -15.61
N ARG A 7 -7.00 -21.11 -15.12
CA ARG A 7 -8.26 -21.75 -14.73
C ARG A 7 -9.45 -21.09 -15.42
N PRO A 8 -10.51 -21.85 -15.73
CA PRO A 8 -11.72 -21.29 -16.28
C PRO A 8 -12.32 -20.27 -15.31
N ARG A 9 -12.71 -19.12 -15.83
CA ARG A 9 -13.29 -18.04 -15.03
C ARG A 9 -14.73 -18.38 -14.67
N THR A 10 -15.03 -18.52 -13.38
CA THR A 10 -16.36 -18.92 -12.88
C THR A 10 -17.26 -17.75 -12.50
N SER A 11 -16.71 -16.55 -12.33
CA SER A 11 -17.44 -15.32 -11.95
C SER A 11 -16.88 -14.11 -12.68
N LYS A 12 -17.68 -13.04 -12.78
CA LYS A 12 -17.19 -11.77 -13.31
C LYS A 12 -16.15 -11.12 -12.39
N GLU A 13 -16.35 -11.28 -11.09
CA GLU A 13 -15.49 -10.78 -10.03
C GLU A 13 -14.97 -11.97 -9.23
N LEU A 14 -13.66 -12.19 -9.29
CA LEU A 14 -12.98 -13.24 -8.53
C LEU A 14 -12.06 -12.56 -7.51
N PRO A 15 -12.05 -13.04 -6.26
CA PRO A 15 -11.19 -12.49 -5.24
C PRO A 15 -9.72 -12.86 -5.52
N GLY A 16 -8.85 -11.89 -5.30
CA GLY A 16 -7.42 -12.09 -5.37
C GLY A 16 -6.66 -10.79 -5.19
N THR A 17 -5.42 -10.92 -4.76
CA THR A 17 -4.51 -9.80 -4.49
C THR A 17 -3.18 -10.12 -5.14
N SER A 18 -2.60 -9.14 -5.82
CA SER A 18 -1.29 -9.24 -6.48
C SER A 18 -0.45 -8.03 -6.10
N VAL A 19 0.80 -8.28 -5.73
CA VAL A 19 1.77 -7.23 -5.42
C VAL A 19 2.88 -7.27 -6.46
N PHE A 20 3.13 -6.12 -7.06
CA PHE A 20 4.19 -5.94 -8.03
C PHE A 20 5.27 -5.04 -7.46
N TYR A 21 6.52 -5.38 -7.76
CA TYR A 21 7.69 -4.58 -7.43
C TYR A 21 8.42 -4.21 -8.71
N ARG A 22 8.77 -2.93 -8.83
CA ARG A 22 9.62 -2.43 -9.91
C ARG A 22 10.99 -2.11 -9.33
N ASP A 23 12.04 -2.66 -9.92
CA ASP A 23 13.42 -2.38 -9.50
C ASP A 23 14.00 -1.12 -10.19
N GLU A 24 15.29 -0.88 -9.95
CA GLU A 24 16.02 0.26 -10.52
C GLU A 24 16.26 0.12 -12.03
N ASN A 25 16.25 -1.11 -12.55
CA ASN A 25 16.40 -1.41 -13.98
C ASN A 25 15.07 -1.37 -14.74
N SER A 26 13.97 -1.00 -14.06
CA SER A 26 12.59 -1.02 -14.57
C SER A 26 12.01 -2.42 -14.82
N ASP A 27 12.64 -3.47 -14.28
CA ASP A 27 12.08 -4.82 -14.30
C ASP A 27 10.91 -4.92 -13.30
N ILE A 28 9.84 -5.63 -13.68
CA ILE A 28 8.64 -5.80 -12.87
C ILE A 28 8.53 -7.25 -12.39
N PHE A 29 8.47 -7.42 -11.07
CA PHE A 29 8.38 -8.70 -10.39
C PHE A 29 7.01 -8.86 -9.74
N LEU A 30 6.40 -10.04 -9.88
CA LEU A 30 5.25 -10.45 -9.07
C LEU A 30 5.77 -11.05 -7.76
N THR A 31 5.71 -10.28 -6.67
CA THR A 31 6.31 -10.67 -5.39
C THR A 31 5.33 -11.37 -4.46
N PHE A 32 4.03 -11.15 -4.64
CA PHE A 32 2.98 -11.84 -3.92
C PHE A 32 1.74 -12.01 -4.81
N MET A 33 1.10 -13.17 -4.71
CA MET A 33 -0.19 -13.43 -5.35
C MET A 33 -1.03 -14.39 -4.52
N SER A 34 -2.27 -14.01 -4.26
CA SER A 34 -3.30 -14.92 -3.75
C SER A 34 -4.54 -14.88 -4.64
N ARG A 35 -5.17 -16.03 -4.84
CA ARG A 35 -6.46 -16.18 -5.56
C ARG A 35 -7.41 -17.03 -4.74
N ALA A 36 -8.71 -16.78 -4.89
CA ALA A 36 -9.82 -17.48 -4.23
C ALA A 36 -9.90 -17.33 -2.68
N ARG A 37 -8.78 -17.48 -1.96
CA ARG A 37 -8.66 -17.40 -0.49
C ARG A 37 -7.51 -16.49 -0.08
N GLY A 38 -7.36 -16.21 1.22
CA GLY A 38 -6.26 -15.40 1.75
C GLY A 38 -6.54 -13.90 1.71
N GLY A 39 -7.80 -13.52 1.53
CA GLY A 39 -8.28 -12.14 1.61
C GLY A 39 -8.69 -11.72 3.01
N GLU A 40 -8.83 -12.67 3.93
CA GLU A 40 -9.32 -12.42 5.29
C GLU A 40 -8.36 -11.53 6.10
N ALA A 41 -7.04 -11.75 5.99
CA ALA A 41 -6.05 -10.85 6.59
C ALA A 41 -6.08 -9.46 5.92
N GLN A 42 -6.44 -9.40 4.65
CA GLN A 42 -6.48 -8.17 3.84
C GLN A 42 -7.71 -7.29 4.13
N ILE A 43 -8.50 -7.59 5.17
CA ILE A 43 -9.53 -6.69 5.67
C ILE A 43 -8.89 -5.48 6.36
N GLY A 44 -7.73 -5.67 7.00
CA GLY A 44 -6.95 -4.59 7.60
C GLY A 44 -6.02 -3.91 6.59
N ALA A 45 -5.79 -2.60 6.77
CA ALA A 45 -4.86 -1.85 5.93
C ALA A 45 -3.39 -2.28 6.13
N TYR A 46 -3.01 -2.67 7.35
CA TYR A 46 -1.63 -3.03 7.68
C TYR A 46 -1.14 -4.28 6.97
N ASP A 47 -2.01 -5.28 6.83
CA ASP A 47 -1.67 -6.52 6.14
C ASP A 47 -1.28 -6.27 4.68
N TYR A 48 -1.88 -5.28 4.00
CA TYR A 48 -1.44 -4.92 2.66
C TYR A 48 -0.03 -4.34 2.64
N LEU A 49 0.33 -3.51 3.62
CA LEU A 49 1.65 -2.89 3.70
C LEU A 49 2.73 -3.95 3.97
N ASP A 50 2.45 -4.87 4.90
CA ASP A 50 3.37 -5.96 5.26
C ASP A 50 3.55 -6.99 4.13
N MET A 51 2.59 -7.12 3.21
CA MET A 51 2.74 -7.94 2.00
C MET A 51 3.67 -7.32 0.94
N THR A 52 3.95 -6.02 1.01
CA THR A 52 4.83 -5.38 0.02
C THR A 52 6.31 -5.63 0.32
N PRO A 53 7.19 -5.70 -0.69
CA PRO A 53 8.62 -5.92 -0.45
C PRO A 53 9.32 -4.84 0.36
N LYS A 54 8.77 -3.61 0.38
CA LYS A 54 9.26 -2.52 1.22
C LYS A 54 8.63 -2.53 2.62
N GLY A 55 7.74 -3.48 2.89
CA GLY A 55 6.92 -3.53 4.09
C GLY A 55 6.20 -2.21 4.33
N ARG A 56 6.17 -1.79 5.59
CA ARG A 56 5.62 -0.49 5.99
C ARG A 56 6.51 0.71 5.63
N ASN A 57 7.74 0.49 5.16
CA ASN A 57 8.68 1.53 4.74
C ASN A 57 8.82 2.67 5.78
N GLU A 58 8.85 2.31 7.06
CA GLU A 58 8.89 3.23 8.21
C GLU A 58 10.28 3.85 8.36
N ASN A 59 10.54 4.90 7.57
CA ASN A 59 11.81 5.63 7.55
C ASN A 59 11.70 7.02 8.19
N GLY A 60 10.69 7.24 9.04
CA GLY A 60 10.54 8.53 9.70
C GLY A 60 11.62 8.78 10.76
N PRO A 61 11.71 10.02 11.25
CA PRO A 61 12.80 10.47 12.11
C PRO A 61 12.86 9.75 13.46
N TYR A 62 11.78 9.09 13.88
CA TYR A 62 11.67 8.44 15.18
C TYR A 62 11.76 6.91 15.09
N HIS A 63 11.81 6.35 13.88
CA HIS A 63 11.79 4.90 13.61
C HIS A 63 10.67 4.16 14.36
N GLY A 64 9.53 4.85 14.57
CA GLY A 64 8.37 4.34 15.28
C GLY A 64 7.28 3.79 14.36
N LEU A 65 6.40 2.96 14.93
CA LEU A 65 5.13 2.61 14.30
C LEU A 65 4.36 3.92 14.02
N MET A 66 3.83 4.07 12.80
CA MET A 66 3.09 5.28 12.33
C MET A 66 3.94 6.51 11.96
N ASP A 67 5.26 6.40 11.86
CA ASP A 67 6.13 7.54 11.51
C ASP A 67 5.82 8.20 10.14
N TRP A 68 5.09 7.49 9.27
CA TRP A 68 4.59 7.98 7.99
C TRP A 68 3.23 8.67 8.08
N VAL A 69 2.48 8.48 9.18
CA VAL A 69 1.18 9.11 9.40
C VAL A 69 1.44 10.58 9.68
N ARG A 70 0.90 11.43 8.81
CA ARG A 70 0.86 12.87 9.05
C ARG A 70 -0.60 13.31 9.17
N LEU A 71 -0.85 14.29 10.03
CA LEU A 71 -2.15 14.94 10.10
C LEU A 71 -2.39 15.75 8.81
N HIS A 72 -3.65 15.99 8.49
CA HIS A 72 -4.03 16.69 7.26
C HIS A 72 -3.35 18.05 7.10
N ASP A 73 -3.19 18.78 8.20
CA ASP A 73 -2.54 20.09 8.31
C ASP A 73 -1.01 20.03 8.19
N GLU A 74 -0.38 18.88 8.41
CA GLU A 74 1.08 18.69 8.26
C GLU A 74 1.51 18.45 6.80
N TYR A 75 0.57 18.15 5.89
CA TYR A 75 0.85 17.99 4.47
C TYR A 75 0.91 19.32 3.71
N GLN A 76 0.30 20.38 4.23
CA GLN A 76 0.44 21.72 3.67
C GLN A 76 1.79 22.27 4.12
N GLY A 77 2.75 22.41 3.19
CA GLY A 77 3.97 23.14 3.48
C GLY A 77 3.59 24.52 4.00
N LYS A 78 3.89 24.80 5.28
CA LYS A 78 3.61 26.05 6.01
C LYS A 78 3.37 27.22 5.05
N GLN A 79 2.13 27.43 4.60
CA GLN A 79 1.83 28.68 3.93
C GLN A 79 1.99 29.74 5.02
N ALA A 80 3.03 30.57 4.90
CA ALA A 80 3.21 31.74 5.75
C ALA A 80 1.85 32.46 5.78
N GLY A 81 1.29 32.57 6.99
CA GLY A 81 -0.12 32.80 7.21
C GLY A 81 -0.71 33.86 6.29
N GLN A 82 -1.82 33.52 5.63
CA GLN A 82 -2.71 34.55 5.11
C GLN A 82 -3.10 35.43 6.29
N ALA A 83 -2.64 36.68 6.27
CA ALA A 83 -3.06 37.67 7.25
C ALA A 83 -4.59 37.77 7.22
N SER A 84 -5.21 37.49 8.38
CA SER A 84 -6.64 37.67 8.60
C SER A 84 -7.01 39.12 8.31
N CYS A 85 -7.79 39.34 7.26
CA CYS A 85 -8.15 40.65 6.70
C CYS A 85 -9.23 41.43 7.48
N CYS A 86 -9.44 41.14 8.76
CA CYS A 86 -10.46 41.81 9.56
C CYS A 86 -9.80 42.69 10.63
N ASP A 87 -9.67 43.98 10.30
CA ASP A 87 -9.68 45.11 11.23
C ASP A 87 -11.13 45.53 11.53
#